data_AF-K2GIV0-F1
#
_entry.id   AF-K2GIV0-F1
#
_cell.length_a   1.000
_cell.length_b   1.000
_cell.length_c   1.000
_cell.angle_alpha   90.00
_cell.angle_beta   90.00
_cell.angle_gamma   90.00
#
_symmetry.space_group_name_H-M   'P 1'
#
loop_
_entity.id
_entity.type
_entity.pdbx_description
1 polymer ?
#
loop_
_entity_poly.entity_id
_entity_poly.type
_entity_poly.pdbx_seq_one_letter_code
_entity_poly.pdbx_strand_id
1 'polypeptide(L)'
;GGLCRTSSFTLPSAVQMQELYDRSIFNLKWNKLYLGEKPNNRQVTLLSEKYKKKYGDFSEFLNWYTSPAATYQYPMAIILCQSQNLSWDIPNRERYYKTVLAFIVLLIFVFFAVSIYYFENISLFIKTLSASIPIVIFLFFLVLEHKETVKEGNRLNSEIEDALNQLSNNSATDQDVISLAEEVQNAVYSYRKSARPIPNKLHKYFKNQNETLSIRNIQRYIDNYL
;
A
#
# COMPACT_ATOMS: atom_id res chain seq x y z
N GLY A 1 -38.95 20.62 -17.59
CA GLY A 1 -37.82 20.19 -18.44
C GLY A 1 -36.68 19.80 -17.54
N GLY A 2 -36.30 18.52 -17.55
CA GLY A 2 -35.37 17.93 -16.58
C GLY A 2 -33.96 18.50 -16.66
N LEU A 3 -33.42 18.85 -15.49
CA LEU A 3 -32.00 19.09 -15.27
C LEU A 3 -31.26 17.76 -15.44
N CYS A 4 -30.73 17.52 -16.63
CA CYS A 4 -29.71 16.50 -16.86
C CYS A 4 -28.48 16.92 -16.07
N ARG A 5 -28.35 16.42 -14.83
CA ARG A 5 -27.10 16.49 -14.08
C ARG A 5 -26.07 15.73 -14.90
N THR A 6 -25.20 16.46 -15.60
CA THR A 6 -23.96 15.91 -16.13
C THR A 6 -23.23 15.26 -14.96
N SER A 7 -23.20 13.93 -14.92
CA SER A 7 -22.31 13.21 -14.03
C SER A 7 -20.90 13.69 -14.36
N SER A 8 -20.25 14.37 -13.41
CA SER A 8 -18.86 14.75 -13.57
C SER A 8 -18.07 13.47 -13.85
N PHE A 9 -17.50 13.37 -15.05
CA PHE A 9 -16.68 12.23 -15.45
C PHE A 9 -15.40 12.25 -14.60
N THR A 10 -15.48 11.61 -13.44
CA THR A 10 -14.36 11.49 -12.52
C THR A 10 -13.64 10.19 -12.83
N LEU A 11 -12.34 10.25 -13.08
CA LEU A 11 -11.54 9.03 -13.24
C LEU A 11 -11.41 8.32 -11.89
N PRO A 12 -11.48 6.97 -11.85
CA PRO A 12 -11.31 6.23 -10.61
C PRO A 12 -9.89 6.42 -10.07
N SER A 13 -9.77 6.36 -8.74
CA SER A 13 -8.47 6.46 -8.08
C SER A 13 -7.61 5.21 -8.35
N ALA A 14 -6.30 5.31 -8.14
CA ALA A 14 -5.40 4.15 -8.22
C ALA A 14 -5.82 3.03 -7.26
N VAL A 15 -6.31 3.40 -6.06
CA VAL A 15 -6.81 2.45 -5.05
C VAL A 15 -8.06 1.73 -5.55
N GLN A 16 -9.00 2.42 -6.19
CA GLN A 16 -10.20 1.80 -6.77
C GLN A 16 -9.88 0.88 -7.95
N MET A 17 -8.89 1.24 -8.78
CA MET A 17 -8.44 0.38 -9.87
C MET A 17 -7.78 -0.90 -9.35
N GLN A 18 -6.95 -0.79 -8.31
CA GLN A 18 -6.33 -1.95 -7.67
C GLN A 18 -7.37 -2.84 -6.98
N GLU A 19 -8.36 -2.24 -6.31
CA GLU A 19 -9.47 -2.98 -5.70
C GLU A 19 -10.30 -3.73 -6.72
N LEU A 20 -10.58 -3.10 -7.87
CA LEU A 20 -11.29 -3.73 -8.98
C LEU A 20 -10.51 -4.95 -9.50
N TYR A 21 -9.19 -4.82 -9.64
CA TYR A 21 -8.32 -5.91 -10.07
C TYR A 21 -8.31 -7.06 -9.06
N ASP A 22 -8.04 -6.78 -7.78
CA ASP A 22 -7.96 -7.80 -6.72
C ASP A 22 -9.28 -8.57 -6.60
N ARG A 23 -10.41 -7.87 -6.50
CA ARG A 23 -11.73 -8.53 -6.43
C ARG A 23 -12.08 -9.32 -7.67
N SER A 24 -11.61 -8.91 -8.85
CA SER A 24 -11.83 -9.64 -10.09
C SER A 24 -11.07 -10.97 -10.11
N ILE A 25 -9.85 -11.01 -9.57
CA ILE A 25 -9.05 -12.23 -9.46
C ILE A 25 -9.61 -13.17 -8.39
N PHE A 26 -9.99 -12.61 -7.24
CA PHE A 26 -10.49 -13.39 -6.12
C PHE A 26 -11.96 -13.81 -6.26
N ASN A 27 -12.64 -13.33 -7.29
CA ASN A 27 -14.08 -13.50 -7.50
C ASN A 27 -14.94 -12.99 -6.32
N LEU A 28 -14.53 -11.87 -5.71
CA LEU A 28 -15.25 -11.24 -4.60
C LEU A 28 -16.25 -10.19 -5.12
N LYS A 29 -17.39 -10.05 -4.42
CA LYS A 29 -18.44 -9.11 -4.85
C LYS A 29 -18.00 -7.66 -4.67
N TRP A 30 -18.48 -6.78 -5.54
CA TRP A 30 -18.30 -5.33 -5.37
C TRP A 30 -19.37 -4.76 -4.45
N ASN A 31 -19.01 -4.40 -3.22
CA ASN A 31 -19.92 -3.76 -2.29
C ASN A 31 -20.01 -2.25 -2.58
N LYS A 32 -21.02 -1.84 -3.35
CA LYS A 32 -21.24 -0.42 -3.73
C LYS A 32 -21.41 0.52 -2.53
N LEU A 33 -21.99 0.05 -1.42
CA LEU A 33 -22.20 0.87 -0.23
C LEU A 33 -20.88 1.26 0.43
N TYR A 34 -19.89 0.35 0.43
CA TYR A 34 -18.60 0.56 1.07
C TYR A 34 -17.54 1.13 0.11
N LEU A 35 -17.50 0.62 -1.12
CA LEU A 35 -16.46 0.91 -2.11
C LEU A 35 -16.82 2.10 -3.02
N GLY A 36 -18.10 2.49 -3.03
CA GLY A 36 -18.66 3.47 -3.96
C GLY A 36 -18.97 2.85 -5.32
N GLU A 37 -19.11 3.72 -6.34
CA GLU A 37 -19.39 3.27 -7.71
C GLU A 37 -18.25 2.42 -8.25
N LYS A 38 -18.62 1.25 -8.82
CA LYS A 38 -17.67 0.38 -9.50
C LYS A 38 -17.14 1.12 -10.75
N PRO A 39 -15.81 1.17 -10.97
CA PRO A 39 -15.28 1.73 -12.20
C PRO A 39 -15.87 1.02 -13.42
N ASN A 40 -16.36 1.79 -14.38
CA ASN A 40 -16.93 1.24 -15.61
C ASN A 40 -15.85 0.94 -16.66
N ASN A 41 -16.21 0.12 -17.65
CA ASN A 41 -15.28 -0.32 -18.70
C ASN A 41 -14.61 0.86 -19.43
N ARG A 42 -15.35 1.94 -19.70
CA ARG A 42 -14.78 3.13 -20.37
C ARG A 42 -13.68 3.78 -19.52
N GLN A 43 -13.90 3.94 -18.22
CA GLN A 43 -12.89 4.47 -17.30
C GLN A 43 -11.65 3.56 -17.23
N VAL A 44 -11.86 2.25 -17.15
CA VAL A 44 -10.78 1.26 -17.15
C VAL A 44 -9.96 1.34 -18.43
N THR A 45 -10.62 1.32 -19.60
CA THR A 45 -9.94 1.42 -20.90
C THR A 45 -9.10 2.70 -21.02
N LEU A 46 -9.66 3.85 -20.65
CA LEU A 46 -8.95 5.13 -20.73
C LEU A 46 -7.69 5.15 -19.84
N LEU A 47 -7.76 4.58 -18.63
CA LEU A 47 -6.60 4.50 -17.74
C LEU A 47 -5.57 3.49 -18.24
N SER A 48 -6.02 2.34 -18.76
CA SER A 48 -5.14 1.33 -19.35
C SER A 48 -4.38 1.88 -20.57
N GLU A 49 -5.04 2.62 -21.45
CA GLU A 49 -4.41 3.28 -22.60
C GLU A 49 -3.38 4.32 -22.15
N LYS A 50 -3.73 5.14 -21.15
CA LYS A 50 -2.82 6.13 -20.57
C LYS A 50 -1.59 5.47 -19.96
N TYR A 51 -1.77 4.35 -19.26
CA TYR A 51 -0.69 3.57 -18.68
C TYR A 51 0.21 3.00 -19.79
N LYS A 52 -0.37 2.32 -20.79
CA LYS A 52 0.36 1.74 -21.92
C LYS A 52 1.16 2.79 -22.69
N LYS A 53 0.61 3.99 -22.91
CA LYS A 53 1.32 5.11 -23.55
C LYS A 53 2.55 5.56 -22.76
N LYS A 54 2.50 5.48 -21.42
CA LYS A 54 3.57 5.95 -20.54
C LYS A 54 4.66 4.89 -20.30
N TYR A 55 4.27 3.61 -20.22
CA TYR A 55 5.15 2.53 -19.78
C TYR A 55 5.34 1.39 -20.80
N GLY A 56 4.64 1.43 -21.93
CA GLY A 56 4.82 0.51 -23.07
C GLY A 56 3.91 -0.71 -23.04
N ASP A 57 3.95 -1.51 -21.98
CA ASP A 57 3.20 -2.76 -21.83
C ASP A 57 2.64 -2.94 -20.42
N PHE A 58 1.98 -4.09 -20.16
CA PHE A 58 1.43 -4.46 -18.85
C PHE A 58 2.22 -5.58 -18.17
N SER A 59 3.46 -5.83 -18.59
CA SER A 59 4.27 -6.96 -18.10
C SER A 59 4.47 -6.92 -16.59
N GLU A 60 4.53 -5.72 -15.98
CA GLU A 60 4.67 -5.57 -14.53
C GLU A 60 3.47 -6.07 -13.71
N PHE A 61 2.32 -6.30 -14.35
CA PHE A 61 1.11 -6.83 -13.70
C PHE A 61 0.88 -8.32 -13.96
N LEU A 62 1.68 -8.94 -14.84
CA LEU A 62 1.60 -10.39 -15.07
C LEU A 62 2.15 -11.13 -13.85
N ASN A 63 1.44 -12.19 -13.43
CA ASN A 63 1.78 -12.97 -12.24
C ASN A 63 1.98 -12.09 -11.01
N TRP A 64 1.08 -11.09 -10.84
CA TRP A 64 1.16 -10.14 -9.74
C TRP A 64 1.30 -10.83 -8.38
N TYR A 65 0.54 -11.90 -8.16
CA TYR A 65 0.68 -12.80 -7.01
C TYR A 65 1.62 -13.96 -7.35
N THR A 66 2.57 -14.26 -6.46
CA THR A 66 3.56 -15.30 -6.71
C THR A 66 3.21 -16.61 -6.00
N SER A 67 3.77 -17.72 -6.49
CA SER A 67 3.74 -18.99 -5.77
C SER A 67 4.50 -18.86 -4.44
N PRO A 68 4.08 -19.55 -3.36
CA PRO A 68 3.00 -20.53 -3.31
C PRO A 68 1.58 -19.96 -3.16
N ALA A 69 1.41 -18.66 -2.87
CA ALA A 69 0.10 -18.06 -2.61
C ALA A 69 -0.87 -18.24 -3.79
N ALA A 70 -0.46 -17.84 -4.99
CA ALA A 70 -1.31 -17.85 -6.18
C ALA A 70 -1.67 -19.26 -6.67
N THR A 71 -0.90 -20.27 -6.27
CA THR A 71 -1.06 -21.67 -6.69
C THR A 71 -1.68 -22.56 -5.60
N TYR A 72 -2.00 -21.98 -4.44
CA TYR A 72 -2.61 -22.72 -3.34
C TYR A 72 -4.06 -23.07 -3.62
N GLN A 73 -4.66 -23.94 -2.81
CA GLN A 73 -6.06 -24.32 -2.98
C GLN A 73 -7.01 -23.14 -2.72
N TYR A 74 -7.97 -22.96 -3.63
CA TYR A 74 -9.10 -22.06 -3.40
C TYR A 74 -10.01 -22.64 -2.31
N PRO A 75 -10.59 -21.82 -1.41
CA PRO A 75 -10.53 -20.36 -1.31
C PRO A 75 -9.32 -19.80 -0.54
N MET A 76 -8.54 -20.66 0.13
CA MET A 76 -7.43 -20.24 0.99
C MET A 76 -6.35 -19.43 0.26
N ALA A 77 -6.13 -19.69 -1.03
CA ALA A 77 -5.25 -18.91 -1.90
C ALA A 77 -5.55 -17.40 -1.87
N ILE A 78 -6.81 -16.99 -1.67
CA ILE A 78 -7.19 -15.57 -1.58
C ILE A 78 -6.53 -14.92 -0.36
N ILE A 79 -6.66 -15.54 0.81
CA ILE A 79 -6.09 -15.02 2.06
C ILE A 79 -4.57 -14.93 1.96
N LEU A 80 -3.93 -15.94 1.36
CA LEU A 80 -2.49 -15.92 1.12
C LEU A 80 -2.08 -14.78 0.18
N CYS A 81 -2.82 -14.56 -0.92
CA CYS A 81 -2.57 -13.43 -1.82
C CYS A 81 -2.75 -12.06 -1.11
N GLN A 82 -3.77 -11.94 -0.26
CA GLN A 82 -4.02 -10.72 0.53
C GLN A 82 -2.91 -10.45 1.54
N SER A 83 -2.43 -11.47 2.25
CA SER A 83 -1.26 -11.32 3.13
C SER A 83 0.02 -11.02 2.34
N GLN A 84 0.16 -11.60 1.15
CA GLN A 84 1.31 -11.32 0.28
C GLN A 84 1.36 -9.84 -0.10
N ASN A 85 0.22 -9.23 -0.44
CA ASN A 85 0.11 -7.79 -0.68
C ASN A 85 0.57 -6.96 0.52
N LEU A 86 0.15 -7.31 1.74
CA LEU A 86 0.55 -6.60 2.96
C LEU A 86 2.05 -6.77 3.24
N SER A 87 2.59 -7.97 3.00
CA SER A 87 4.01 -8.29 3.13
C SER A 87 4.90 -7.46 2.20
N TRP A 88 4.37 -6.94 1.09
CA TRP A 88 5.10 -6.00 0.22
C TRP A 88 4.99 -4.55 0.66
N ASP A 89 3.79 -4.09 1.06
CA ASP A 89 3.57 -2.67 1.35
C ASP A 89 4.19 -2.23 2.67
N ILE A 90 4.08 -3.06 3.72
CA ILE A 90 4.56 -2.74 5.07
C ILE A 90 6.08 -2.45 5.08
N PRO A 91 6.96 -3.35 4.58
CA PRO A 91 8.41 -3.08 4.61
C PRO A 91 8.81 -1.91 3.71
N ASN A 92 8.09 -1.68 2.60
CA ASN A 92 8.34 -0.54 1.72
C ASN A 92 8.06 0.78 2.44
N ARG A 93 6.93 0.88 3.15
CA ARG A 93 6.61 2.05 3.99
C ARG A 93 7.60 2.22 5.12
N GLU A 94 8.02 1.11 5.73
CA GLU A 94 8.99 1.13 6.81
C GLU A 94 10.33 1.71 6.37
N ARG A 95 10.85 1.22 5.23
CA ARG A 95 12.07 1.73 4.61
C ARG A 95 11.91 3.19 4.18
N TYR A 96 10.74 3.57 3.68
CA TYR A 96 10.48 4.95 3.26
C TYR A 96 10.60 5.92 4.43
N TYR A 97 9.85 5.71 5.52
CA TYR A 97 9.92 6.66 6.64
C TYR A 97 11.30 6.65 7.30
N LYS A 98 12.00 5.50 7.36
CA LYS A 98 13.39 5.44 7.84
C LYS A 98 14.34 6.24 6.95
N THR A 99 14.14 6.22 5.64
CA THR A 99 14.91 7.02 4.69
C THR A 99 14.64 8.52 4.88
N VAL A 100 13.38 8.90 5.06
CA VAL A 100 13.01 10.29 5.37
C VAL A 100 13.61 10.73 6.69
N LEU A 101 13.59 9.89 7.72
CA LEU A 101 14.20 10.17 9.01
C LEU A 101 15.72 10.37 8.89
N ALA A 102 16.42 9.51 8.15
CA ALA A 102 17.85 9.66 7.87
C ALA A 102 18.14 10.98 7.14
N PHE A 103 17.26 11.39 6.21
CA PHE A 103 17.38 12.67 5.54
C PHE A 103 17.19 13.86 6.49
N ILE A 104 16.24 13.80 7.43
CA ILE A 104 16.08 14.82 8.49
C ILE A 104 17.36 14.94 9.32
N VAL A 105 17.94 13.81 9.74
CA VAL A 105 19.19 13.78 10.50
C VAL A 105 20.34 14.41 9.69
N LEU A 106 20.46 14.07 8.41
CA LEU A 106 21.44 14.68 7.51
C LEU A 106 21.26 16.20 7.40
N LEU A 107 20.02 16.68 7.27
CA LEU A 107 19.73 18.12 7.23
C LEU A 107 20.19 18.81 8.52
N ILE A 108 19.97 18.20 9.69
CA ILE A 108 20.46 18.75 10.97
C ILE A 108 21.99 18.88 10.97
N PHE A 109 22.72 17.87 10.48
CA PHE A 109 24.18 17.95 10.35
C PHE A 109 24.63 19.05 9.39
N VAL A 110 23.94 19.20 8.25
CA VAL A 110 24.22 20.29 7.29
C VAL A 110 23.96 21.65 7.93
N PHE A 111 22.84 21.83 8.65
CA PHE A 111 22.56 23.08 9.37
C PHE A 111 23.61 23.37 10.44
N PHE A 112 24.08 22.36 11.16
CA PHE A 112 25.14 22.51 12.15
C PHE A 112 26.47 22.95 11.50
N ALA A 113 26.86 22.32 10.39
CA ALA A 113 28.08 22.70 9.66
C ALA A 113 27.99 24.13 9.10
N VAL A 114 26.84 24.50 8.52
CA VAL A 114 26.58 25.86 8.04
C VAL A 114 26.62 26.88 9.19
N SER A 115 26.08 26.53 10.36
CA SER A 115 26.12 27.38 11.55
C SER A 115 27.55 27.72 11.97
N ILE A 116 28.45 26.73 11.98
CA ILE A 116 29.86 26.94 12.31
C ILE A 116 30.53 27.87 11.29
N TYR A 117 30.25 27.67 9.99
CA TYR A 117 30.86 28.47 8.92
C TYR A 117 30.41 29.93 8.93
N TYR A 118 29.14 30.21 9.24
CA TYR A 118 28.56 31.58 9.25
C TYR A 118 28.49 32.20 10.65
N PHE A 119 29.32 31.77 11.60
CA PHE A 119 29.28 32.26 12.98
C PHE A 119 29.37 33.80 13.08
N GLU A 120 30.12 34.45 12.19
CA GLU A 120 30.26 35.91 12.14
C GLU A 120 29.01 36.64 11.60
N ASN A 121 28.10 35.93 10.91
CA ASN A 121 26.92 36.52 10.27
C ASN A 121 25.61 35.87 10.72
N ILE A 122 25.33 36.01 12.02
CA ILE A 122 24.18 35.39 12.69
C ILE A 122 22.82 35.75 12.05
N SER A 123 22.71 36.93 11.43
CA SER A 123 21.49 37.37 10.74
C SER A 123 21.15 36.47 9.54
N LEU A 124 22.16 36.11 8.74
CA LEU A 124 21.99 35.21 7.59
C LEU A 124 21.63 33.79 8.03
N PHE A 125 22.23 33.32 9.13
CA PHE A 125 21.92 32.03 9.73
C PHE A 125 20.45 31.96 10.19
N ILE A 126 19.98 32.95 10.96
CA ILE A 126 18.59 32.99 11.44
C ILE A 126 17.60 32.98 10.27
N LYS A 127 17.84 33.79 9.22
CA LYS A 127 16.98 33.81 8.03
C LYS A 127 16.90 32.45 7.34
N THR A 128 18.05 31.78 7.21
CA THR A 128 18.15 30.45 6.58
C THR A 128 17.42 29.39 7.41
N LEU A 129 17.58 29.42 8.74
CA LEU A 129 16.90 28.50 9.64
C LEU A 129 15.39 28.73 9.62
N SER A 130 14.92 29.98 9.74
CA SER A 130 13.49 30.32 9.71
C SER A 130 12.83 29.88 8.41
N ALA A 131 13.50 30.04 7.26
CA ALA A 131 13.00 29.57 5.97
C ALA A 131 12.89 28.04 5.88
N SER A 132 13.65 27.31 6.70
CA SER A 132 13.73 25.84 6.68
C SER A 132 12.79 25.16 7.66
N ILE A 133 12.19 25.88 8.62
CA ILE A 133 11.26 25.30 9.60
C ILE A 133 10.08 24.56 8.93
N PRO A 134 9.40 25.12 7.91
CA PRO A 134 8.23 24.46 7.31
C PRO A 134 8.58 23.09 6.70
N ILE A 135 9.75 22.97 6.06
CA ILE A 135 10.17 21.70 5.45
C ILE A 135 10.49 20.65 6.52
N VAL A 136 11.13 21.02 7.63
CA VAL A 136 11.42 20.09 8.73
C VAL A 136 10.12 19.60 9.38
N ILE A 137 9.18 20.50 9.66
CA ILE A 137 7.87 20.16 10.21
C ILE A 137 7.13 19.20 9.27
N PHE A 138 7.10 19.50 7.98
CA PHE A 138 6.48 18.64 6.97
C PHE A 138 7.10 17.23 6.94
N LEU A 139 8.43 17.13 6.92
CA LEU A 139 9.13 15.85 6.91
C LEU A 139 8.87 15.05 8.19
N PHE A 140 8.81 15.72 9.35
CA PHE A 140 8.49 15.06 10.61
C PHE A 140 7.06 14.49 10.62
N PHE A 141 6.06 15.28 10.20
CA PHE A 141 4.68 14.79 10.07
C PHE A 141 4.57 13.64 9.06
N LEU A 142 5.33 13.71 7.95
CA LEU A 142 5.39 12.62 6.98
C LEU A 142 5.89 11.33 7.63
N VAL A 143 6.94 11.40 8.47
CA VAL A 143 7.43 10.23 9.22
C VAL A 143 6.37 9.67 10.15
N LEU A 144 5.68 10.53 10.92
CA LEU A 144 4.62 10.10 11.82
C LEU A 144 3.46 9.41 11.08
N GLU A 145 2.98 10.00 10.00
CA GLU A 145 1.88 9.47 9.18
C GLU A 145 2.22 8.09 8.62
N HIS A 146 3.42 7.92 8.06
CA HIS A 146 3.87 6.63 7.55
C HIS A 146 4.10 5.60 8.66
N LYS A 147 4.57 6.01 9.84
CA LYS A 147 4.75 5.12 10.99
C LYS A 147 3.41 4.58 11.48
N GLU A 148 2.39 5.43 11.62
CA GLU A 148 1.03 4.99 11.97
C GLU A 148 0.44 4.09 10.89
N THR A 149 0.65 4.39 9.61
CA THR A 149 0.22 3.51 8.51
C THR A 149 0.89 2.13 8.61
N VAL A 150 2.19 2.06 8.92
CA VAL A 150 2.89 0.77 9.13
C VAL A 150 2.31 0.01 10.32
N LYS A 151 2.00 0.70 11.41
CA LYS A 151 1.37 0.10 12.60
C LYS A 151 0.02 -0.51 12.26
N GLU A 152 -0.84 0.20 11.55
CA GLU A 152 -2.15 -0.33 11.10
C GLU A 152 -2.00 -1.52 10.14
N GLY A 153 -1.03 -1.47 9.24
CA GLY A 153 -0.71 -2.61 8.36
C GLY A 153 -0.30 -3.86 9.14
N ASN A 154 0.56 -3.69 10.16
CA ASN A 154 0.96 -4.79 11.05
C ASN A 154 -0.21 -5.34 11.87
N ARG A 155 -1.09 -4.46 12.38
CA ARG A 155 -2.31 -4.89 13.09
C ARG A 155 -3.20 -5.73 12.18
N LEU A 156 -3.45 -5.28 10.95
CA LEU A 156 -4.24 -6.03 9.97
C LEU A 156 -3.60 -7.39 9.63
N ASN A 157 -2.27 -7.45 9.46
CA ASN A 157 -1.61 -8.72 9.20
C ASN A 157 -1.71 -9.69 10.40
N SER A 158 -1.64 -9.18 11.63
CA SER A 158 -1.87 -9.98 12.85
C SER A 158 -3.29 -10.53 12.91
N GLU A 159 -4.30 -9.71 12.56
CA GLU A 159 -5.70 -10.15 12.52
C GLU A 159 -5.93 -11.25 11.48
N ILE A 160 -5.23 -11.19 10.33
CA ILE A 160 -5.24 -12.28 9.34
C ILE A 160 -4.61 -13.55 9.91
N GLU A 161 -3.47 -13.47 10.60
CA GLU A 161 -2.83 -14.62 11.24
C GLU A 161 -3.75 -15.24 12.31
N ASP A 162 -4.40 -14.44 13.14
CA ASP A 162 -5.35 -14.92 14.15
C ASP A 162 -6.58 -15.58 13.52
N ALA A 163 -7.10 -15.02 12.42
CA ALA A 163 -8.23 -15.60 11.70
C ALA A 163 -7.84 -16.92 11.02
N LEU A 164 -6.64 -17.02 10.43
CA LEU A 164 -6.11 -18.26 9.88
C LEU A 164 -5.97 -19.35 10.95
N ASN A 165 -5.46 -19.01 12.14
CA ASN A 165 -5.39 -19.92 13.27
C ASN A 165 -6.78 -20.47 13.67
N GLN A 166 -7.80 -19.61 13.69
CA GLN A 166 -9.16 -20.02 14.02
C GLN A 166 -9.76 -20.94 12.95
N LEU A 167 -9.49 -20.67 11.67
CA LEU A 167 -9.92 -21.52 10.55
C LEU A 167 -9.20 -22.87 10.51
N SER A 168 -7.95 -22.93 10.97
CA SER A 168 -7.18 -24.18 11.11
C SER A 168 -7.74 -25.08 12.22
N ASN A 169 -8.10 -24.48 13.35
CA ASN A 169 -8.50 -25.22 14.56
C ASN A 169 -9.96 -25.67 14.55
N ASN A 170 -10.80 -25.01 13.76
CA ASN A 170 -12.20 -25.36 13.56
C ASN A 170 -12.35 -25.98 12.17
N SER A 171 -13.21 -26.97 11.98
CA SER A 171 -13.51 -27.51 10.63
C SER A 171 -14.26 -26.46 9.79
N ALA A 172 -13.54 -25.45 9.32
CA ALA A 172 -14.08 -24.32 8.60
C ALA A 172 -14.54 -24.73 7.20
N THR A 173 -15.65 -24.16 6.77
CA THR A 173 -16.16 -24.37 5.41
C THR A 173 -15.52 -23.37 4.45
N ASP A 174 -15.55 -23.68 3.15
CA ASP A 174 -15.12 -22.74 2.12
C ASP A 174 -15.84 -21.39 2.21
N GLN A 175 -17.10 -21.39 2.66
CA GLN A 175 -17.89 -20.17 2.84
C GLN A 175 -17.35 -19.29 3.98
N ASP A 176 -16.81 -19.88 5.04
CA ASP A 176 -16.19 -19.15 6.15
C ASP A 176 -14.91 -18.46 5.68
N VAL A 177 -14.10 -19.15 4.88
CA VAL A 177 -12.86 -18.61 4.30
C VAL A 177 -13.16 -17.47 3.33
N ILE A 178 -14.19 -17.61 2.47
CA ILE A 178 -14.61 -16.54 1.56
C ILE A 178 -15.12 -15.32 2.34
N SER A 179 -15.88 -15.53 3.41
CA SER A 179 -16.40 -14.43 4.24
C SER A 179 -15.25 -13.66 4.89
N LEU A 180 -14.26 -14.37 5.45
CA LEU A 180 -13.03 -13.76 5.95
C LEU A 180 -12.28 -13.00 4.85
N ALA A 181 -12.16 -13.58 3.66
CA ALA A 181 -11.48 -12.94 2.54
C ALA A 181 -12.16 -11.61 2.13
N GLU A 182 -13.49 -11.53 2.19
CA GLU A 182 -14.22 -10.29 1.93
C GLU A 182 -13.95 -9.24 3.02
N GLU A 183 -13.94 -9.64 4.29
CA GLU A 183 -13.62 -8.75 5.42
C GLU A 183 -12.19 -8.21 5.33
N VAL A 184 -11.22 -9.09 5.07
CA VAL A 184 -9.82 -8.72 4.87
C VAL A 184 -9.69 -7.79 3.67
N GLN A 185 -10.37 -8.06 2.54
CA GLN A 185 -10.31 -7.18 1.38
C GLN A 185 -10.86 -5.78 1.70
N ASN A 186 -11.97 -5.70 2.45
CA ASN A 186 -12.53 -4.41 2.88
C ASN A 186 -11.55 -3.64 3.78
N ALA A 187 -10.88 -4.33 4.70
CA ALA A 187 -9.86 -3.74 5.56
C ALA A 187 -8.63 -3.26 4.76
N VAL A 188 -8.14 -4.08 3.81
CA VAL A 188 -7.05 -3.72 2.89
C VAL A 188 -7.42 -2.49 2.05
N TYR A 189 -8.66 -2.41 1.55
CA TYR A 189 -9.13 -1.25 0.80
C TYR A 189 -9.11 0.03 1.64
N SER A 190 -9.65 -0.04 2.87
CA SER A 190 -9.65 1.10 3.80
C SER A 190 -8.25 1.53 4.20
N TYR A 191 -7.37 0.57 4.45
CA TYR A 191 -5.95 0.78 4.68
C TYR A 191 -5.30 1.54 3.51
N ARG A 192 -5.49 1.06 2.26
CA ARG A 192 -4.93 1.72 1.07
C ARG A 192 -5.50 3.11 0.83
N LYS A 193 -6.76 3.34 1.18
CA LYS A 193 -7.45 4.62 1.00
C LYS A 193 -6.95 5.70 1.98
N SER A 194 -6.62 5.33 3.21
CA SER A 194 -6.06 6.25 4.21
C SER A 194 -4.55 6.45 4.05
N ALA A 195 -3.86 5.49 3.42
CA ALA A 195 -2.42 5.52 3.28
C ALA A 195 -1.93 6.55 2.25
N ARG A 196 -0.93 7.36 2.65
CA ARG A 196 -0.25 8.28 1.75
C ARG A 196 0.55 7.55 0.66
N PRO A 197 0.57 8.04 -0.59
CA PRO A 197 1.36 7.43 -1.66
C PRO A 197 2.86 7.45 -1.40
N ILE A 198 3.55 6.39 -1.81
CA ILE A 198 5.01 6.27 -1.78
C ILE A 198 5.56 6.46 -3.20
N PRO A 199 6.75 7.07 -3.39
CA PRO A 199 7.38 7.16 -4.70
C PRO A 199 7.65 5.78 -5.34
N ASN A 200 7.19 5.58 -6.59
CA ASN A 200 7.33 4.32 -7.33
C ASN A 200 8.78 3.83 -7.51
N LYS A 201 9.77 4.74 -7.49
CA LYS A 201 11.20 4.36 -7.62
C LYS A 201 11.68 3.52 -6.44
N LEU A 202 11.19 3.81 -5.23
CA LEU A 202 11.54 3.05 -4.03
C LEU A 202 11.03 1.61 -4.13
N HIS A 203 9.79 1.46 -4.59
CA HIS A 203 9.18 0.15 -4.83
C HIS A 203 10.01 -0.68 -5.82
N LYS A 204 10.44 -0.08 -6.95
CA LYS A 204 11.26 -0.78 -7.94
C LYS A 204 12.62 -1.22 -7.40
N TYR A 205 13.26 -0.41 -6.57
CA TYR A 205 14.57 -0.74 -6.00
C TYR A 205 14.52 -1.95 -5.06
N PHE A 206 13.43 -2.11 -4.30
CA PHE A 206 13.30 -3.16 -3.29
C PHE A 206 12.45 -4.36 -3.72
N LYS A 207 11.94 -4.38 -4.95
CA LYS A 207 11.02 -5.39 -5.48
C LYS A 207 11.48 -6.83 -5.18
N ASN A 208 12.67 -7.21 -5.62
CA ASN A 208 13.18 -8.59 -5.47
C ASN A 208 13.29 -9.02 -4.00
N GLN A 209 13.70 -8.10 -3.12
CA GLN A 209 13.81 -8.38 -1.68
C GLN A 209 12.43 -8.60 -1.05
N ASN A 210 11.46 -7.78 -1.42
CA ASN A 210 10.09 -7.89 -0.92
C ASN A 210 9.40 -9.16 -1.44
N GLU A 211 9.60 -9.51 -2.71
CA GLU A 211 9.10 -10.78 -3.28
C GLU A 211 9.67 -11.97 -2.51
N THR A 212 10.99 -12.02 -2.30
CA THR A 212 11.64 -13.10 -1.55
C THR A 212 11.12 -13.19 -0.11
N LEU A 213 10.96 -12.05 0.57
CA LEU A 213 10.41 -12.02 1.93
C LEU A 213 8.97 -12.53 1.96
N SER A 214 8.15 -12.09 1.01
CA SER A 214 6.75 -12.50 0.92
C SER A 214 6.61 -14.00 0.69
N ILE A 215 7.41 -14.59 -0.20
CA ILE A 215 7.39 -16.03 -0.47
C ILE A 215 7.69 -16.82 0.81
N ARG A 216 8.69 -16.39 1.59
CA ARG A 216 9.01 -17.02 2.88
C ARG A 216 7.88 -16.88 3.90
N ASN A 217 7.27 -15.70 3.99
CA ASN A 217 6.15 -15.47 4.90
C ASN A 217 4.94 -16.35 4.56
N ILE A 218 4.61 -16.45 3.27
CA ILE A 218 3.52 -17.32 2.83
C ILE A 218 3.84 -18.79 3.08
N GLN A 219 5.08 -19.24 2.82
CA GLN A 219 5.48 -20.61 3.14
C GLN A 219 5.32 -20.90 4.64
N ARG A 220 5.70 -19.96 5.50
CA ARG A 220 5.49 -20.06 6.96
C ARG A 220 4.01 -20.23 7.33
N TYR A 221 3.11 -19.54 6.65
CA TYR A 221 1.67 -19.70 6.91
C TYR A 221 1.16 -21.08 6.49
N ILE A 222 1.61 -21.58 5.33
CA ILE A 222 1.29 -22.92 4.88
C ILE A 222 1.77 -23.92 5.94
N ASP A 223 3.05 -23.87 6.31
CA ASP A 223 3.65 -24.85 7.23
C ASP A 223 3.03 -24.86 8.64
N ASN A 224 2.48 -23.73 9.10
CA ASN A 224 1.97 -23.57 10.47
C ASN A 224 0.44 -23.71 10.61
N TYR A 225 -0.32 -23.43 9.54
CA TYR A 225 -1.78 -23.29 9.63
C TYR A 225 -2.56 -24.14 8.63
N LEU A 226 -1.92 -24.72 7.61
CA LEU A 226 -2.61 -25.37 6.48
C LEU A 226 -2.05 -26.77 6.18
#